data_AF-A0A6I5WWD3-F1
#
_entry.id   AF-A0A6I5WWD3-F1
#
_cell.length_a   1.000
_cell.length_b   1.000
_cell.length_c   1.000
_cell.angle_alpha   90.00
_cell.angle_beta   90.00
_cell.angle_gamma   90.00
#
_symmetry.space_group_name_H-M   'P 1'
#
loop_
_entity.id
_entity.type
_entity.pdbx_description
1 polymer ?
#
loop_
_entity_poly.entity_id
_entity_poly.type
_entity_poly.pdbx_seq_one_letter_code
_entity_poly.pdbx_strand_id
1 'polypeptide(L)'
;MPEMVFKPEALELYGLPDIGYPISIDGLDQMVGAGDDLPFALMLHGLQQASAAGDADWMSYEPAMVRLAELIAPQDGRTEASAAGAEWWIEIAPVDLTGPIVTIQRGEALIAAMASREDGRLRLAAYRPLDANSAEHIIALALRPYGAEGTVCMRANNWEYALDCSASTGQFYAADRGQSYLTNWLEGMGRREEVEVDPTWLAAATSTPRPASTVAIELGVAYAHSER
;
A
#
# COMPACT_ATOMS: atom_id res chain seq x y z
N MET A 1 1.77 -20.10 4.68
CA MET A 1 2.41 -19.50 5.88
C MET A 1 1.68 -20.06 7.10
N PRO A 2 2.36 -20.52 8.16
CA PRO A 2 1.65 -20.97 9.36
C PRO A 2 0.94 -19.79 10.02
N GLU A 3 -0.24 -20.06 10.58
CA GLU A 3 -1.01 -19.10 11.35
C GLU A 3 -0.71 -19.26 12.84
N MET A 4 -0.42 -18.14 13.49
CA MET A 4 -0.31 -18.08 14.94
C MET A 4 -1.63 -17.60 15.53
N VAL A 5 -2.11 -18.38 16.50
CA VAL A 5 -3.22 -17.99 17.36
C VAL A 5 -2.64 -17.46 18.66
N PHE A 6 -2.88 -16.19 18.93
CA PHE A 6 -2.49 -15.55 20.18
C PHE A 6 -3.59 -15.74 21.23
N LYS A 7 -3.25 -15.54 22.51
CA LYS A 7 -4.25 -15.54 23.57
C LYS A 7 -5.23 -14.38 23.37
N PRO A 8 -6.55 -14.58 23.44
CA PRO A 8 -7.53 -13.51 23.26
C PRO A 8 -7.29 -12.31 24.18
N GLU A 9 -6.88 -12.55 25.43
CA GLU A 9 -6.63 -11.48 26.40
C GLU A 9 -5.45 -10.58 26.01
N ALA A 10 -4.45 -11.15 25.31
CA ALA A 10 -3.32 -10.38 24.80
C ALA A 10 -3.73 -9.52 23.61
N LEU A 11 -4.60 -10.04 22.72
CA LEU A 11 -5.10 -9.28 21.57
C LEU A 11 -6.02 -8.14 22.02
N GLU A 12 -6.91 -8.40 22.98
CA GLU A 12 -7.83 -7.42 23.55
C GLU A 12 -7.09 -6.24 24.18
N LEU A 13 -5.97 -6.49 24.88
CA LEU A 13 -5.12 -5.44 25.47
C LEU A 13 -4.68 -4.39 24.44
N TYR A 14 -4.44 -4.81 23.19
CA TYR A 14 -4.02 -3.93 22.11
C TYR A 14 -5.15 -3.54 21.17
N GLY A 15 -6.38 -3.99 21.39
CA GLY A 15 -7.54 -3.76 20.52
C GLY A 15 -7.44 -4.49 19.17
N LEU A 16 -6.70 -5.60 19.12
CA LEU A 16 -6.55 -6.44 17.94
C LEU A 16 -7.70 -7.45 17.85
N PRO A 17 -8.22 -7.74 16.65
CA PRO A 17 -9.26 -8.76 16.48
C PRO A 17 -8.71 -10.16 16.75
N ASP A 18 -9.58 -11.04 17.27
CA ASP A 18 -9.29 -12.45 17.52
C ASP A 18 -9.36 -13.27 16.22
N ILE A 19 -8.25 -13.24 15.47
CA ILE A 19 -8.06 -13.94 14.20
C ILE A 19 -6.74 -14.70 14.20
N GLY A 20 -6.56 -15.61 13.24
CA GLY A 20 -5.25 -16.16 12.93
C GLY A 20 -4.33 -15.11 12.31
N TYR A 21 -3.13 -14.95 12.85
CA TYR A 21 -2.12 -14.06 12.30
C TYR A 21 -1.07 -14.89 11.58
N PRO A 22 -0.95 -14.79 10.25
CA PRO A 22 -0.02 -15.60 9.50
C PRO A 22 1.39 -15.02 9.71
N ILE A 23 2.33 -15.80 10.26
CA ILE A 23 3.69 -15.32 10.57
C ILE A 23 4.68 -16.35 10.02
N SER A 24 5.73 -15.90 9.33
CA SER A 24 6.77 -16.81 8.84
C SER A 24 7.60 -17.39 9.99
N ILE A 25 7.99 -18.67 9.86
CA ILE A 25 8.85 -19.36 10.82
C ILE A 25 10.21 -18.66 10.95
N ASP A 26 10.76 -18.16 9.84
CA ASP A 26 12.04 -17.41 9.84
C ASP A 26 11.92 -16.06 10.59
N GLY A 27 10.70 -15.52 10.68
CA GLY A 27 10.41 -14.34 11.49
C GLY A 27 10.36 -14.65 12.98
N LEU A 28 9.94 -15.87 13.35
CA LEU A 28 9.85 -16.32 14.75
C LEU A 28 11.22 -16.56 15.37
N ASP A 29 12.18 -17.12 14.62
CA ASP A 29 13.54 -17.36 15.12
C ASP A 29 14.27 -16.05 15.49
N GLN A 30 13.95 -14.96 14.81
CA GLN A 30 14.47 -13.62 15.14
C GLN A 30 13.85 -13.04 16.43
N MET A 31 12.71 -13.57 16.89
CA MET A 31 11.98 -13.06 18.06
C MET A 31 12.37 -13.71 19.39
N VAL A 32 12.92 -14.92 19.39
CA VAL A 32 13.19 -15.69 20.63
C VAL A 32 14.14 -14.94 21.60
N GLY A 33 14.78 -13.86 21.16
CA GLY A 33 15.60 -12.96 21.99
C GLY A 33 14.97 -11.64 22.47
N ALA A 34 13.75 -11.28 22.06
CA ALA A 34 13.26 -9.89 22.14
C ALA A 34 12.24 -9.55 23.27
N GLY A 35 11.80 -10.52 24.09
CA GLY A 35 10.88 -10.28 25.22
C GLY A 35 9.42 -10.67 24.96
N ASP A 36 8.53 -10.32 25.90
CA ASP A 36 7.12 -10.78 25.98
C ASP A 36 6.12 -9.96 25.12
N ASP A 37 6.57 -8.94 24.38
CA ASP A 37 5.68 -8.09 23.57
C ASP A 37 5.30 -8.76 22.23
N LEU A 38 4.06 -8.51 21.77
CA LEU A 38 3.58 -9.02 20.49
C LEU A 38 4.38 -8.45 19.30
N PRO A 39 4.71 -9.26 18.28
CA PRO A 39 5.55 -8.83 17.16
C PRO A 39 4.74 -8.09 16.10
N PHE A 40 4.26 -6.88 16.42
CA PHE A 40 3.31 -6.16 15.57
C PHE A 40 3.77 -5.99 14.11
N ALA A 41 5.05 -5.75 13.87
CA ALA A 41 5.59 -5.60 12.51
C ALA A 41 5.52 -6.93 11.72
N LEU A 42 5.81 -8.07 12.35
CA LEU A 42 5.72 -9.37 11.68
C LEU A 42 4.26 -9.79 11.47
N MET A 43 3.39 -9.51 12.44
CA MET A 43 1.94 -9.70 12.28
C MET A 43 1.41 -8.89 11.10
N LEU A 44 1.82 -7.61 10.99
CA LEU A 44 1.41 -6.74 9.91
C LEU A 44 1.93 -7.27 8.58
N HIS A 45 3.23 -7.56 8.47
CA HIS A 45 3.83 -8.11 7.26
C HIS A 45 3.12 -9.39 6.81
N GLY A 46 2.84 -10.28 7.75
CA GLY A 46 2.11 -11.51 7.52
C GLY A 46 0.74 -11.29 6.89
N LEU A 47 -0.04 -10.36 7.46
CA LEU A 47 -1.34 -9.98 6.91
C LEU A 47 -1.21 -9.28 5.55
N GLN A 48 -0.16 -8.49 5.31
CA GLN A 48 0.11 -7.91 3.99
C GLN A 48 0.33 -9.01 2.94
N GLN A 49 1.06 -10.07 3.28
CA GLN A 49 1.29 -11.21 2.38
C GLN A 49 0.00 -12.02 2.16
N ALA A 50 -0.72 -12.34 3.23
CA ALA A 50 -1.95 -13.12 3.14
C ALA A 50 -3.06 -12.39 2.38
N SER A 51 -3.16 -11.07 2.55
CA SER A 51 -4.12 -10.25 1.81
C SER A 51 -3.80 -10.15 0.32
N ALA A 52 -2.54 -10.25 -0.12
CA ALA A 52 -2.17 -10.04 -1.53
C ALA A 52 -2.65 -11.14 -2.49
N ALA A 53 -3.00 -12.33 -1.98
CA ALA A 53 -3.53 -13.41 -2.80
C ALA A 53 -4.90 -13.04 -3.38
N GLY A 54 -5.13 -13.36 -4.65
CA GLY A 54 -6.31 -12.91 -5.40
C GLY A 54 -7.65 -13.39 -4.84
N ASP A 55 -7.67 -14.60 -4.29
CA ASP A 55 -8.82 -15.27 -3.67
C ASP A 55 -8.95 -15.02 -2.17
N ALA A 56 -8.06 -14.22 -1.57
CA ALA A 56 -8.13 -13.88 -0.16
C ALA A 56 -9.37 -13.03 0.17
N ASP A 57 -10.00 -13.31 1.32
CA ASP A 57 -10.96 -12.39 1.95
C ASP A 57 -10.21 -11.24 2.63
N TRP A 58 -9.53 -10.45 1.81
CA TRP A 58 -8.58 -9.43 2.25
C TRP A 58 -9.24 -8.31 3.08
N MET A 59 -10.53 -8.04 2.88
CA MET A 59 -11.26 -7.04 3.66
C MET A 59 -11.41 -7.46 5.14
N SER A 60 -11.48 -8.77 5.41
CA SER A 60 -11.54 -9.28 6.79
C SER A 60 -10.28 -8.97 7.60
N TYR A 61 -9.13 -8.78 6.93
CA TYR A 61 -7.85 -8.45 7.57
C TYR A 61 -7.65 -6.95 7.80
N GLU A 62 -8.42 -6.08 7.14
CA GLU A 62 -8.23 -4.62 7.24
C GLU A 62 -8.27 -4.10 8.69
N PRO A 63 -9.21 -4.49 9.56
CA PRO A 63 -9.24 -3.99 10.94
C PRO A 63 -7.95 -4.31 11.70
N ALA A 64 -7.40 -5.51 11.50
CA ALA A 64 -6.15 -5.92 12.12
C ALA A 64 -4.96 -5.13 11.56
N MET A 65 -4.87 -4.98 10.23
CA MET A 65 -3.79 -4.25 9.58
C MET A 65 -3.78 -2.77 9.97
N VAL A 66 -4.95 -2.12 9.98
CA VAL A 66 -5.10 -0.73 10.45
C VAL A 66 -4.57 -0.62 11.87
N ARG A 67 -5.03 -1.51 12.76
CA ARG A 67 -4.68 -1.43 14.17
C ARG A 67 -3.19 -1.67 14.41
N LEU A 68 -2.60 -2.64 13.73
CA LEU A 68 -1.16 -2.92 13.82
C LEU A 68 -0.34 -1.73 13.32
N ALA A 69 -0.74 -1.12 12.20
CA ALA A 69 -0.06 0.08 11.70
C ALA A 69 -0.14 1.24 12.69
N GLU A 70 -1.28 1.45 13.36
CA GLU A 70 -1.44 2.47 14.41
C GLU A 70 -0.59 2.21 15.65
N LEU A 71 -0.46 0.94 16.08
CA LEU A 71 0.34 0.54 17.23
C LEU A 71 1.84 0.79 17.00
N ILE A 72 2.29 0.70 15.76
CA ILE A 72 3.70 0.91 15.37
C ILE A 72 3.95 2.40 15.03
N ALA A 73 2.97 3.08 14.43
CA ALA A 73 3.15 4.44 13.92
C ALA A 73 3.27 5.49 15.03
N PRO A 74 4.11 6.53 14.84
CA PRO A 74 4.12 7.67 15.74
C PRO A 74 2.80 8.45 15.64
N GLN A 75 2.19 8.72 16.79
CA GLN A 75 0.94 9.48 16.91
C GLN A 75 1.25 10.97 17.04
N ASP A 76 1.72 11.59 15.96
CA ASP A 76 2.23 12.98 15.96
C ASP A 76 1.36 13.98 15.19
N GLY A 77 0.19 13.55 14.70
CA GLY A 77 -0.82 14.42 14.08
C GLY A 77 -0.44 15.01 12.72
N ARG A 78 0.71 14.61 12.16
CA ARG A 78 1.13 15.08 10.83
C ARG A 78 0.22 14.52 9.75
N THR A 79 -0.17 15.39 8.83
CA THR A 79 -0.94 15.04 7.63
C THR A 79 -0.05 14.60 6.47
N GLU A 80 1.26 14.73 6.64
CA GLU A 80 2.26 14.42 5.62
C GLU A 80 3.40 13.61 6.24
N ALA A 81 3.90 12.65 5.48
CA ALA A 81 5.07 11.85 5.82
C ALA A 81 5.89 11.57 4.55
N SER A 82 7.06 10.99 4.75
CA SER A 82 7.84 10.40 3.65
C SER A 82 8.25 9.00 4.03
N ALA A 83 8.20 8.08 3.08
CA ALA A 83 8.78 6.75 3.23
C ALA A 83 9.91 6.57 2.22
N ALA A 84 10.95 5.85 2.62
CA ALA A 84 12.13 5.66 1.81
C ALA A 84 12.85 4.36 2.16
N GLY A 85 13.51 3.80 1.16
CA GLY A 85 14.54 2.77 1.34
C GLY A 85 15.84 3.21 0.70
N ALA A 86 16.72 2.23 0.43
CA ALA A 86 18.00 2.49 -0.22
C ALA A 86 17.81 3.17 -1.59
N GLU A 87 16.97 2.56 -2.44
CA GLU A 87 16.82 2.94 -3.84
C GLU A 87 15.47 3.59 -4.17
N TRP A 88 14.64 3.92 -3.18
CA TRP A 88 13.31 4.51 -3.42
C TRP A 88 12.95 5.55 -2.38
N TRP A 89 12.03 6.44 -2.75
CA TRP A 89 11.47 7.47 -1.87
C TRP A 89 10.09 7.91 -2.39
N ILE A 90 9.14 8.10 -1.48
CA ILE A 90 7.79 8.58 -1.79
C ILE A 90 7.34 9.63 -0.76
N GLU A 91 6.66 10.67 -1.24
CA GLU A 91 5.89 11.58 -0.38
C GLU A 91 4.50 10.99 -0.11
N ILE A 92 4.08 10.99 1.15
CA ILE A 92 2.77 10.51 1.57
C ILE A 92 1.97 11.71 2.05
N ALA A 93 1.00 12.13 1.26
CA ALA A 93 0.18 13.32 1.49
C ALA A 93 -1.11 13.20 0.67
N PRO A 94 -2.18 13.95 1.01
CA PRO A 94 -3.41 13.95 0.22
C PRO A 94 -3.16 14.18 -1.28
N VAL A 95 -3.81 13.37 -2.11
CA VAL A 95 -3.77 13.44 -3.57
C VAL A 95 -5.08 14.05 -4.08
N ASP A 96 -4.98 14.99 -5.02
CA ASP A 96 -6.13 15.51 -5.74
C ASP A 96 -6.62 14.46 -6.76
N LEU A 97 -7.76 13.84 -6.46
CA LEU A 97 -8.37 12.83 -7.32
C LEU A 97 -9.09 13.42 -8.54
N THR A 98 -9.18 14.74 -8.66
CA THR A 98 -9.89 15.40 -9.78
C THR A 98 -9.01 15.62 -11.01
N GLY A 99 -7.69 15.47 -10.88
CA GLY A 99 -6.72 15.57 -11.95
C GLY A 99 -6.08 14.23 -12.32
N PRO A 100 -5.04 14.24 -13.20
CA PRO A 100 -4.37 13.02 -13.62
C PRO A 100 -3.79 12.23 -12.45
N ILE A 101 -4.20 10.98 -12.31
CA ILE A 101 -3.71 10.08 -11.25
C ILE A 101 -3.44 8.67 -11.79
N VAL A 102 -2.54 7.95 -11.13
CA VAL A 102 -2.40 6.49 -11.23
C VAL A 102 -2.88 5.88 -9.91
N THR A 103 -3.77 4.91 -9.99
CA THR A 103 -4.39 4.29 -8.82
C THR A 103 -3.98 2.84 -8.71
N ILE A 104 -3.90 2.35 -7.47
CA ILE A 104 -3.92 0.92 -7.17
C ILE A 104 -5.36 0.57 -6.79
N GLN A 105 -5.93 -0.39 -7.51
CA GLN A 105 -7.31 -0.83 -7.37
C GLN A 105 -7.36 -2.33 -7.14
N ARG A 106 -8.43 -2.80 -6.50
CA ARG A 106 -8.74 -4.22 -6.40
C ARG A 106 -10.24 -4.44 -6.46
N GLY A 107 -10.73 -5.02 -7.55
CA GLY A 107 -12.15 -5.00 -7.88
C GLY A 107 -12.66 -3.56 -7.91
N GLU A 108 -13.71 -3.27 -7.14
CA GLU A 108 -14.31 -1.93 -7.04
C GLU A 108 -13.69 -1.07 -5.90
N ALA A 109 -12.65 -1.57 -5.23
CA ALA A 109 -12.00 -0.85 -4.14
C ALA A 109 -10.83 -0.01 -4.63
N LEU A 110 -10.83 1.27 -4.28
CA LEU A 110 -9.64 2.12 -4.32
C LEU A 110 -8.72 1.78 -3.14
N ILE A 111 -7.51 1.31 -3.43
CA ILE A 111 -6.49 1.02 -2.41
C ILE A 111 -5.64 2.26 -2.18
N ALA A 112 -5.09 2.83 -3.27
CA ALA A 112 -4.23 4.00 -3.22
C ALA A 112 -4.29 4.80 -4.52
N ALA A 113 -3.91 6.08 -4.45
CA ALA A 113 -3.76 6.97 -5.59
C ALA A 113 -2.41 7.68 -5.55
N MET A 114 -1.83 7.90 -6.72
CA MET A 114 -0.56 8.59 -6.92
C MET A 114 -0.74 9.70 -7.96
N ALA A 115 -0.15 10.85 -7.67
CA ALA A 115 -0.08 11.99 -8.59
C ALA A 115 1.35 12.45 -8.80
N SER A 116 1.60 13.12 -9.92
CA SER A 116 2.88 13.75 -10.20
C SER A 116 3.13 14.94 -9.27
N ARG A 117 4.38 15.12 -8.87
CA ARG A 117 4.90 16.31 -8.18
C ARG A 117 5.62 17.20 -9.19
N GLU A 118 5.89 18.44 -8.81
CA GLU A 118 6.63 19.40 -9.65
C GLU A 118 8.04 18.90 -10.05
N ASP A 119 8.65 18.05 -9.22
CA ASP A 119 9.96 17.44 -9.47
C ASP A 119 9.90 16.12 -10.27
N GLY A 120 8.72 15.75 -10.79
CA GLY A 120 8.49 14.52 -11.54
C GLY A 120 8.44 13.24 -10.69
N ARG A 121 8.60 13.36 -9.36
CA ARG A 121 8.36 12.25 -8.43
C ARG A 121 6.88 12.09 -8.13
N LEU A 122 6.55 11.06 -7.37
CA LEU A 122 5.18 10.73 -7.01
C LEU A 122 4.84 11.22 -5.61
N ARG A 123 3.59 11.66 -5.44
CA ARG A 123 2.89 11.79 -4.17
C ARG A 123 1.87 10.67 -4.06
N LEU A 124 1.75 10.06 -2.88
CA LEU A 124 0.87 8.94 -2.59
C LEU A 124 -0.17 9.29 -1.52
N ALA A 125 -1.41 8.86 -1.73
CA ALA A 125 -2.42 8.72 -0.69
C ALA A 125 -2.98 7.29 -0.72
N ALA A 126 -3.10 6.64 0.44
CA ALA A 126 -3.77 5.35 0.57
C ALA A 126 -5.16 5.53 1.21
N TYR A 127 -6.12 4.73 0.80
CA TYR A 127 -7.50 4.73 1.28
C TYR A 127 -7.84 3.44 2.04
N ARG A 128 -7.04 2.39 1.85
CA ARG A 128 -7.12 1.10 2.54
C ARG A 128 -5.73 0.64 3.00
N PRO A 129 -5.63 -0.36 3.90
CA PRO A 129 -4.38 -1.05 4.21
C PRO A 129 -3.68 -1.57 2.96
N LEU A 130 -2.36 -1.36 2.89
CA LEU A 130 -1.56 -1.83 1.77
C LEU A 130 -1.27 -3.32 1.94
N ASP A 131 -1.87 -4.16 1.09
CA ASP A 131 -1.39 -5.52 0.87
C ASP A 131 0.03 -5.53 0.27
N ALA A 132 0.69 -6.69 0.28
CA ALA A 132 2.09 -6.80 -0.17
C ALA A 132 2.28 -6.37 -1.63
N ASN A 133 1.34 -6.72 -2.51
CA ASN A 133 1.40 -6.36 -3.93
C ASN A 133 1.20 -4.85 -4.15
N SER A 134 0.30 -4.22 -3.39
CA SER A 134 0.09 -2.77 -3.42
C SER A 134 1.33 -2.01 -2.94
N ALA A 135 1.95 -2.48 -1.85
CA ALA A 135 3.19 -1.92 -1.34
C ALA A 135 4.35 -2.09 -2.36
N GLU A 136 4.44 -3.25 -3.01
CA GLU A 136 5.43 -3.52 -4.06
C GLU A 136 5.27 -2.58 -5.25
N HIS A 137 4.04 -2.37 -5.75
CA HIS A 137 3.75 -1.39 -6.79
C HIS A 137 4.26 0.01 -6.40
N ILE A 138 3.95 0.47 -5.18
CA ILE A 138 4.39 1.79 -4.70
C ILE A 138 5.91 1.87 -4.67
N ILE A 139 6.58 0.88 -4.08
CA ILE A 139 8.05 0.86 -3.94
C ILE A 139 8.71 0.85 -5.32
N ALA A 140 8.22 0.02 -6.25
CA ALA A 140 8.74 -0.08 -7.61
C ALA A 140 8.53 1.21 -8.41
N LEU A 141 7.44 1.93 -8.21
CA LEU A 141 7.18 3.22 -8.87
C LEU A 141 7.93 4.39 -8.23
N ALA A 142 8.34 4.25 -6.97
CA ALA A 142 9.02 5.26 -6.18
C ALA A 142 10.56 5.23 -6.28
N LEU A 143 11.12 4.51 -7.27
CA LEU A 143 12.56 4.39 -7.46
C LEU A 143 13.23 5.77 -7.56
N ARG A 144 14.43 5.88 -6.98
CA ARG A 144 15.26 7.09 -7.11
C ARG A 144 15.68 7.23 -8.57
N PRO A 145 15.54 8.43 -9.15
CA PRO A 145 16.09 8.72 -10.47
C PRO A 145 17.58 8.40 -10.59
N TYR A 146 17.96 7.79 -11.71
CA TYR A 146 19.34 7.43 -12.02
C TYR A 146 20.04 8.48 -12.89
N GLY A 147 21.30 8.75 -12.56
CA GLY A 147 22.17 9.63 -13.34
C GLY A 147 21.80 11.12 -13.30
N ALA A 148 22.59 11.94 -14.00
CA ALA A 148 22.40 13.39 -14.03
C ALA A 148 21.11 13.82 -14.76
N GLU A 149 20.60 12.96 -15.64
CA GLU A 149 19.35 13.19 -16.40
C GLU A 149 18.09 12.85 -15.59
N GLY A 150 18.23 12.20 -14.43
CA GLY A 150 17.10 11.91 -13.55
C GLY A 150 16.08 10.92 -14.14
N THR A 151 16.53 9.92 -14.89
CA THR A 151 15.62 8.95 -15.52
C THR A 151 15.26 7.80 -14.58
N VAL A 152 14.09 7.20 -14.79
CA VAL A 152 13.61 6.01 -14.06
C VAL A 152 13.20 4.98 -15.09
N CYS A 153 13.87 3.81 -15.13
CA CYS A 153 13.54 2.72 -16.05
C CYS A 153 13.34 3.16 -17.52
N MET A 154 14.26 3.97 -18.06
CA MET A 154 14.20 4.55 -19.40
C MET A 154 13.04 5.53 -19.64
N ARG A 155 12.45 6.09 -18.57
CA ARG A 155 11.46 7.18 -18.61
C ARG A 155 12.03 8.44 -18.01
N ALA A 156 11.43 9.57 -18.38
CA ALA A 156 11.89 10.90 -17.98
C ALA A 156 11.82 11.13 -16.47
N ASN A 157 10.87 10.49 -15.78
CA ASN A 157 10.67 10.58 -14.33
C ASN A 157 9.75 9.44 -13.82
N ASN A 158 9.42 9.45 -12.53
CA ASN A 158 8.56 8.44 -11.90
C ASN A 158 7.11 8.49 -12.41
N TRP A 159 6.58 9.68 -12.74
CA TRP A 159 5.23 9.81 -13.28
C TRP A 159 5.07 9.14 -14.64
N GLU A 160 5.96 9.40 -15.58
CA GLU A 160 5.96 8.75 -16.90
C GLU A 160 6.15 7.23 -16.77
N TYR A 161 6.98 6.80 -15.82
CA TYR A 161 7.12 5.37 -15.51
C TYR A 161 5.84 4.74 -14.96
N ALA A 162 5.12 5.44 -14.07
CA ALA A 162 3.85 4.97 -13.52
C ALA A 162 2.75 4.87 -14.58
N LEU A 163 2.67 5.83 -15.51
CA LEU A 163 1.75 5.76 -16.64
C LEU A 163 2.00 4.52 -17.50
N ASP A 164 3.26 4.26 -17.85
CA ASP A 164 3.64 3.07 -18.61
C ASP A 164 3.32 1.75 -17.88
N CYS A 165 3.65 1.66 -16.58
CA CYS A 165 3.32 0.49 -15.78
C CYS A 165 1.81 0.23 -15.70
N SER A 166 1.00 1.29 -15.63
CA SER A 166 -0.46 1.19 -15.60
C SER A 166 -1.08 0.75 -16.93
N ALA A 167 -0.37 0.91 -18.04
CA ALA A 167 -0.81 0.49 -19.37
C ALA A 167 -0.38 -0.96 -19.73
N SER A 168 0.34 -1.65 -18.85
CA SER A 168 0.83 -3.01 -19.07
C SER A 168 -0.31 -4.05 -19.09
N THR A 169 -0.22 -5.05 -19.97
CA THR A 169 -1.13 -6.21 -19.97
C THR A 169 -1.10 -6.98 -18.64
N GLY A 170 -0.02 -6.88 -17.87
CA GLY A 170 0.07 -7.45 -16.53
C GLY A 170 -1.06 -6.98 -15.60
N GLN A 171 -1.51 -5.74 -15.75
CA GLN A 171 -2.59 -5.17 -14.92
C GLN A 171 -3.93 -5.84 -15.20
N PHE A 172 -4.21 -6.18 -16.45
CA PHE A 172 -5.42 -6.92 -16.82
C PHE A 172 -5.44 -8.32 -16.18
N TYR A 173 -4.31 -9.03 -16.18
CA TYR A 173 -4.22 -10.36 -15.55
C TYR A 173 -4.30 -10.29 -14.02
N ALA A 174 -3.73 -9.25 -13.40
CA ALA A 174 -3.86 -9.03 -11.97
C ALA A 174 -5.33 -8.78 -11.58
N ALA A 175 -6.04 -7.94 -12.34
CA ALA A 175 -7.47 -7.69 -12.14
C ALA A 175 -8.32 -8.96 -12.29
N ASP A 176 -8.10 -9.75 -13.35
CA ASP A 176 -8.81 -11.02 -13.60
C ASP A 176 -8.59 -12.04 -12.46
N ARG A 177 -7.41 -12.04 -11.85
CA ARG A 177 -7.10 -12.88 -10.69
C ARG A 177 -7.58 -12.30 -9.35
N GLY A 178 -8.23 -11.15 -9.35
CA GLY A 178 -8.68 -10.48 -8.13
C GLY A 178 -7.54 -9.90 -7.27
N GLN A 179 -6.35 -9.69 -7.84
CA GLN A 179 -5.23 -9.04 -7.18
C GLN A 179 -5.32 -7.52 -7.30
N SER A 180 -4.50 -6.80 -6.55
CA SER A 180 -4.33 -5.36 -6.76
C SER A 180 -3.63 -5.06 -8.10
N TYR A 181 -4.04 -4.00 -8.79
CA TYR A 181 -3.52 -3.63 -10.11
C TYR A 181 -3.48 -2.11 -10.29
N LEU A 182 -2.65 -1.66 -11.24
CA LEU A 182 -2.52 -0.25 -11.61
C LEU A 182 -3.51 0.15 -12.69
N THR A 183 -4.14 1.32 -12.53
CA THR A 183 -4.98 1.98 -13.54
C THR A 183 -4.65 3.45 -13.59
N ASN A 184 -4.62 4.08 -14.77
CA ASN A 184 -4.54 5.53 -14.89
C ASN A 184 -5.91 6.17 -15.11
N TRP A 185 -6.07 7.38 -14.57
CA TRP A 185 -7.22 8.26 -14.75
C TRP A 185 -6.72 9.63 -15.18
N LEU A 186 -6.59 9.85 -16.49
CA LEU A 186 -5.98 11.08 -17.03
C LEU A 186 -6.85 12.33 -16.81
N GLU A 187 -8.15 12.16 -16.66
CA GLU A 187 -9.12 13.25 -16.43
C GLU A 187 -9.57 13.35 -14.96
N GLY A 188 -9.00 12.53 -14.07
CA GLY A 188 -9.45 12.36 -12.70
C GLY A 188 -10.34 11.15 -12.48
N MET A 189 -10.40 10.71 -11.22
CA MET A 189 -11.22 9.59 -10.80
C MET A 189 -12.70 9.86 -11.07
N GLY A 190 -13.39 8.87 -11.61
CA GLY A 190 -14.81 9.03 -11.91
C GLY A 190 -15.10 9.85 -13.18
N ARG A 191 -14.06 10.22 -13.95
CA ARG A 191 -14.18 11.01 -15.19
C ARG A 191 -13.51 10.29 -16.34
N ARG A 192 -14.23 10.20 -17.45
CA ARG A 192 -13.74 9.67 -18.71
C ARG A 192 -14.55 10.29 -19.85
N GLU A 193 -13.88 10.86 -20.84
CA GLU A 193 -14.58 11.37 -22.02
C GLU A 193 -15.43 10.25 -22.66
N GLU A 194 -16.68 10.60 -22.98
CA GLU A 194 -17.63 9.77 -23.75
C GLU A 194 -18.10 8.45 -23.12
N VAL A 195 -17.77 8.17 -21.86
CA VAL A 195 -18.17 6.93 -21.17
C VAL A 195 -18.82 7.24 -19.82
N GLU A 196 -19.98 6.62 -19.57
CA GLU A 196 -20.61 6.64 -18.24
C GLU A 196 -19.71 5.89 -17.26
N VAL A 197 -19.27 6.60 -16.21
CA VAL A 197 -18.38 6.01 -15.20
C VAL A 197 -19.22 5.40 -14.09
N ASP A 198 -18.79 4.22 -13.62
CA ASP A 198 -19.45 3.52 -12.52
C ASP A 198 -19.60 4.45 -11.28
N PRO A 199 -20.80 4.57 -10.70
CA PRO A 199 -21.06 5.40 -9.52
C PRO A 199 -20.13 5.12 -8.34
N THR A 200 -19.59 3.91 -8.24
CA THR A 200 -18.64 3.52 -7.18
C THR A 200 -17.37 4.35 -7.23
N TRP A 201 -16.89 4.72 -8.42
CA TRP A 201 -15.70 5.58 -8.56
C TRP A 201 -15.98 7.04 -8.23
N LEU A 202 -17.22 7.50 -8.40
CA LEU A 202 -17.63 8.84 -7.93
C LEU A 202 -17.61 8.91 -6.39
N ALA A 203 -18.05 7.84 -5.72
CA ALA A 203 -17.95 7.75 -4.26
C ALA A 203 -16.48 7.69 -3.80
N ALA A 204 -15.65 6.88 -4.47
CA ALA A 204 -14.22 6.76 -4.19
C ALA A 204 -13.49 8.12 -4.27
N ALA A 205 -13.85 8.96 -5.25
CA ALA A 205 -13.30 10.31 -5.42
C ALA A 205 -13.50 11.24 -4.21
N THR A 206 -14.44 10.93 -3.32
CA THR A 206 -14.75 11.70 -2.10
C THR A 206 -14.20 11.07 -0.82
N SER A 207 -13.41 10.00 -0.93
CA SER A 207 -12.89 9.25 0.22
C SER A 207 -11.82 10.03 0.97
N THR A 208 -11.81 9.89 2.29
CA THR A 208 -10.75 10.45 3.14
C THR A 208 -9.52 9.53 3.11
N PRO A 209 -8.31 10.04 2.82
CA PRO A 209 -7.11 9.23 2.86
C PRO A 209 -6.76 8.82 4.29
N ARG A 210 -6.07 7.69 4.42
CA ARG A 210 -5.54 7.19 5.69
C ARG A 210 -4.39 8.06 6.20
N PRO A 211 -4.12 8.09 7.52
CA PRO A 211 -3.04 8.87 8.09
C PRO A 211 -1.68 8.57 7.44
N ALA A 212 -0.91 9.60 7.11
CA ALA A 212 0.35 9.44 6.40
C ALA A 212 1.39 8.59 7.18
N SER A 213 1.36 8.65 8.52
CA SER A 213 2.26 7.87 9.38
C SER A 213 1.99 6.37 9.33
N THR A 214 0.72 5.94 9.27
CA THR A 214 0.38 4.51 9.19
C THR A 214 0.73 3.93 7.82
N VAL A 215 0.50 4.69 6.75
CA VAL A 215 0.93 4.31 5.39
C VAL A 215 2.46 4.20 5.30
N ALA A 216 3.20 5.11 5.95
CA ALA A 216 4.66 5.04 6.01
C ALA A 216 5.15 3.76 6.71
N ILE A 217 4.49 3.35 7.81
CA ILE A 217 4.78 2.09 8.49
C ILE A 217 4.49 0.89 7.60
N GLU A 218 3.34 0.85 6.93
CA GLU A 218 2.97 -0.27 6.05
C GLU A 218 3.99 -0.48 4.93
N LEU A 219 4.48 0.61 4.32
CA LEU A 219 5.55 0.54 3.33
C LEU A 219 6.89 0.13 3.95
N GLY A 220 7.20 0.65 5.14
CA GLY A 220 8.43 0.31 5.86
C GLY A 220 8.50 -1.17 6.25
N VAL A 221 7.40 -1.72 6.73
CA VAL A 221 7.26 -3.13 7.10
C VAL A 221 7.34 -4.03 5.87
N ALA A 222 6.59 -3.70 4.80
CA ALA A 222 6.68 -4.44 3.54
C ALA A 222 8.11 -4.44 2.98
N TYR A 223 8.79 -3.29 3.01
CA TYR A 223 10.17 -3.16 2.55
C TYR A 223 11.17 -3.96 3.40
N ALA A 224 11.11 -3.83 4.72
CA ALA A 224 12.07 -4.44 5.65
C ALA A 224 12.02 -5.97 5.64
N HIS A 225 10.85 -6.55 5.30
CA HIS A 225 10.63 -7.99 5.29
C HIS A 225 10.44 -8.57 3.88
N SER A 226 10.68 -7.77 2.83
CA SER A 226 10.78 -8.30 1.47
C SER A 226 12.07 -9.12 1.31
N GLU A 227 11.96 -10.32 0.75
CA GLU A 227 13.14 -11.08 0.31
C GLU A 227 13.86 -10.25 -0.76
N ARG A 228 15.12 -9.89 -0.51
CA ARG A 228 15.99 -9.15 -1.44
C ARG A 228 17.20 -9.99 -1.81
#